data_AF-A0A140K897-F1
#
_entry.id   AF-A0A140K897-F1
#
_cell.length_a   1.000
_cell.length_b   1.000
_cell.length_c   1.000
_cell.angle_alpha   90.00
_cell.angle_beta   90.00
_cell.angle_gamma   90.00
#
_symmetry.space_group_name_H-M   'P 1'
#
loop_
_entity.id
_entity.type
_entity.pdbx_description
1 polymer ?
#
loop_
_entity_poly.entity_id
_entity_poly.type
_entity_poly.pdbx_seq_one_letter_code
_entity_poly.pdbx_strand_id
1 'polypeptide(L)' 'MTSLDKVLDEAMDLPLEQQEMLIQILQRRMIERRRDEIATDAKTSLAEFKAGKLKAQSAEEAIASLREFLQHE' A
#
# COMPACT_ATOMS: atom_id res chain seq x y z
N MET A 1 7.26 11.64 18.77
CA MET A 1 7.22 11.54 17.29
C MET A 1 8.61 11.88 16.80
N THR A 2 9.31 10.98 16.14
CA THR A 2 10.65 11.26 15.57
C THR A 2 10.44 11.95 14.22
N SER A 3 11.16 13.04 13.93
CA SER A 3 11.08 13.69 12.61
C SER A 3 11.80 12.83 11.56
N LEU A 4 11.39 12.96 10.30
CA LEU A 4 12.07 12.28 9.19
C LEU A 4 13.56 12.66 9.15
N ASP A 5 13.87 13.94 9.33
CA ASP A 5 15.24 14.46 9.32
C ASP A 5 16.12 13.75 10.37
N LYS A 6 15.61 13.59 11.59
CA LYS A 6 16.34 12.89 12.65
C LYS A 6 16.58 11.41 12.32
N VAL A 7 15.63 10.74 11.69
CA VAL A 7 15.80 9.33 11.26
C VAL A 7 16.82 9.22 10.13
N LEU A 8 16.86 10.20 9.23
CA LEU A 8 17.87 10.26 8.16
C LEU A 8 19.26 10.48 8.75
N ASP A 9 19.42 11.43 9.68
CA ASP A 9 20.70 11.68 10.35
C ASP A 9 21.22 10.41 11.04
N GLU A 10 20.37 9.73 11.81
CA GLU A 10 20.72 8.47 12.49
C GLU A 10 21.05 7.34 11.49
N ALA A 11 20.38 7.30 10.33
CA ALA A 11 20.69 6.34 9.28
C ALA A 11 22.05 6.63 8.62
N MET A 12 22.42 7.90 8.48
CA MET A 12 23.71 8.32 7.90
C MET A 12 24.90 8.00 8.83
N ASP A 13 24.68 7.88 10.13
CA ASP A 13 25.69 7.46 11.10
C ASP A 13 26.08 5.97 10.98
N LEU A 14 25.29 5.16 10.27
CA LEU A 14 25.61 3.76 10.01
C LEU A 14 26.78 3.63 9.01
N PRO A 15 27.62 2.59 9.11
CA PRO A 15 28.56 2.24 8.05
C PRO A 15 27.85 2.02 6.71
N LEU A 16 28.51 2.32 5.60
CA LEU A 16 27.92 2.24 4.25
C LEU A 16 27.21 0.90 3.97
N GLU A 17 27.83 -0.22 4.33
CA GLU A 17 27.23 -1.56 4.19
C GLU A 17 25.91 -1.69 4.98
N GLN A 18 25.85 -1.13 6.19
CA GLN A 18 24.65 -1.15 7.01
C GLN A 18 23.57 -0.19 6.49
N GLN A 19 23.96 0.92 5.85
CA GLN A 19 23.01 1.80 5.15
C GLN A 19 22.34 1.05 3.98
N GLU A 20 23.13 0.33 3.17
CA GLU A 20 22.60 -0.50 2.08
C GLU A 20 21.66 -1.60 2.60
N MET A 21 22.04 -2.27 3.70
CA MET A 21 21.17 -3.24 4.36
C MET A 21 19.86 -2.60 4.86
N LEU A 22 19.93 -1.41 5.47
CA LEU A 22 18.76 -0.68 5.96
C LEU A 22 17.78 -0.39 4.82
N ILE A 23 18.28 0.09 3.69
CA ILE A 23 17.46 0.34 2.49
C ILE A 23 16.72 -0.94 2.07
N GLN A 24 17.43 -2.06 1.97
CA GLN A 24 16.82 -3.34 1.56
C GLN A 24 15.76 -3.81 2.58
N ILE A 25 16.02 -3.67 3.88
CA ILE A 25 15.09 -4.06 4.92
C ILE A 25 13.82 -3.20 4.87
N LEU A 26 13.97 -1.87 4.74
CA LEU A 26 12.85 -0.96 4.64
C LEU A 26 12.00 -1.25 3.41
N GLN A 27 12.63 -1.48 2.26
CA GLN A 27 11.92 -1.81 1.03
C GLN A 27 11.12 -3.11 1.18
N ARG A 28 11.70 -4.17 1.74
CA ARG A 28 10.98 -5.43 2.00
C ARG A 28 9.80 -5.23 2.94
N ARG A 29 9.99 -4.50 4.04
CA ARG A 29 8.91 -4.21 5.00
C ARG A 29 7.78 -3.40 4.36
N MET A 30 8.09 -2.44 3.49
CA MET A 30 7.07 -1.68 2.76
C MET A 30 6.28 -2.57 1.81
N ILE A 31 6.95 -3.51 1.11
CA ILE A 31 6.27 -4.47 0.23
C ILE A 31 5.32 -5.36 1.03
N GLU A 32 5.77 -5.90 2.16
CA GLU A 32 4.90 -6.76 2.99
C GLU A 32 3.71 -5.98 3.57
N ARG A 33 3.90 -4.74 4.03
CA ARG A 33 2.77 -3.90 4.48
C ARG A 33 1.75 -3.66 3.38
N ARG A 34 2.20 -3.33 2.16
CA ARG A 34 1.29 -3.16 1.02
C ARG A 34 0.56 -4.46 0.68
N ARG A 35 1.20 -5.62 0.82
CA ARG A 35 0.54 -6.92 0.63
C ARG A 35 -0.53 -7.17 1.68
N ASP A 36 -0.26 -6.84 2.95
CA ASP A 36 -1.23 -6.97 4.04
C ASP A 36 -2.43 -6.03 3.85
N GLU A 37 -2.20 -4.79 3.40
CA GLU A 37 -3.24 -3.84 3.02
C GLU A 37 -4.13 -4.41 1.91
N ILE A 38 -3.54 -4.85 0.79
CA ILE A 38 -4.28 -5.45 -0.33
C ILE A 38 -5.08 -6.68 0.11
N ALA A 39 -4.50 -7.55 0.95
CA ALA A 39 -5.18 -8.74 1.45
C ALA A 39 -6.38 -8.38 2.34
N THR A 40 -6.24 -7.35 3.18
CA THR A 40 -7.30 -6.84 4.05
C THR A 40 -8.44 -6.23 3.22
N ASP A 41 -8.10 -5.41 2.23
CA ASP A 41 -9.05 -4.78 1.33
C ASP A 41 -9.82 -5.82 0.50
N ALA A 42 -9.12 -6.83 -0.03
CA ALA A 42 -9.74 -7.91 -0.78
C ALA A 42 -10.70 -8.73 0.10
N LYS A 43 -10.31 -9.06 1.35
CA LYS A 43 -11.15 -9.78 2.29
C LYS A 43 -12.42 -8.99 2.62
N THR A 44 -12.28 -7.69 2.87
CA THR A 44 -13.39 -6.78 3.17
C THR A 44 -14.34 -6.67 1.98
N SER A 45 -13.81 -6.37 0.79
CA SER A 45 -14.59 -6.27 -0.45
C SER A 45 -15.37 -7.55 -0.75
N LEU A 46 -14.73 -8.72 -0.58
CA LEU A 46 -15.41 -10.00 -0.79
C LEU A 46 -16.53 -10.26 0.23
N ALA A 47 -16.34 -9.87 1.49
CA ALA A 47 -17.39 -9.99 2.51
C ALA A 47 -18.58 -9.08 2.20
N GLU A 48 -18.33 -7.85 1.75
CA GLU A 48 -19.37 -6.89 1.37
C GLU A 48 -20.15 -7.34 0.13
N PHE A 49 -19.45 -7.90 -0.86
CA PHE A 49 -20.09 -8.51 -2.03
C PHE A 49 -21.00 -9.68 -1.63
N LYS A 50 -20.51 -10.60 -0.78
CA LYS A 50 -21.31 -11.73 -0.27
C LYS A 50 -22.51 -11.27 0.56
N ALA A 51 -22.40 -10.12 1.24
CA ALA A 51 -23.51 -9.51 1.99
C ALA A 51 -24.49 -8.73 1.10
N GLY A 52 -24.28 -8.68 -0.22
CA GLY A 52 -25.13 -7.96 -1.17
C GLY A 52 -24.96 -6.44 -1.16
N LYS A 53 -23.93 -5.92 -0.46
CA LYS A 53 -23.63 -4.48 -0.41
C LYS A 53 -22.96 -4.00 -1.69
N LEU A 54 -22.21 -4.86 -2.35
CA LEU A 54 -21.57 -4.58 -3.64
C LEU A 54 -22.33 -5.32 -4.76
N LYS A 55 -22.46 -4.66 -5.91
CA LYS A 55 -23.11 -5.24 -7.09
C LYS A 55 -22.09 -5.98 -7.95
N ALA A 56 -22.53 -7.05 -8.59
CA ALA A 56 -21.74 -7.70 -9.62
C ALA A 56 -21.69 -6.79 -10.85
N GLN A 57 -20.51 -6.66 -11.44
CA GLN A 57 -20.28 -5.91 -12.67
C GLN A 57 -19.14 -6.57 -13.45
N SER A 58 -19.11 -6.36 -14.76
CA SER A 58 -17.98 -6.75 -15.59
C SER A 58 -16.71 -5.97 -15.22
N ALA A 59 -15.56 -6.50 -15.62
CA ALA A 59 -14.29 -5.81 -15.42
C ALA A 59 -14.27 -4.48 -16.18
N GLU A 60 -14.86 -4.46 -17.39
CA GLU A 60 -14.97 -3.28 -18.24
C GLU A 60 -15.78 -2.16 -17.59
N GLU A 61 -16.95 -2.49 -17.02
CA GLU A 61 -17.78 -1.53 -16.28
C GLU A 61 -17.05 -0.98 -15.05
N ALA A 62 -16.43 -1.85 -14.26
CA ALA A 62 -15.68 -1.45 -13.07
C ALA A 62 -14.52 -0.50 -13.41
N ILE A 63 -13.77 -0.81 -14.48
CA ILE A 63 -12.64 0.03 -14.94
C ILE A 63 -13.13 1.37 -15.48
N ALA A 64 -14.25 1.39 -16.21
CA ALA A 64 -14.83 2.63 -16.71
C ALA A 64 -15.24 3.57 -15.57
N SER A 65 -15.99 3.06 -14.58
CA SER A 65 -16.39 3.85 -13.40
C SER A 65 -15.19 4.35 -12.59
N LEU A 66 -14.14 3.53 -12.43
CA LEU A 66 -12.92 3.96 -11.74
C LEU A 66 -12.23 5.13 -12.46
N ARG A 67 -12.14 5.07 -13.80
CA ARG A 67 -11.53 6.15 -14.59
C ARG A 67 -12.32 7.45 -14.51
N GLU A 68 -13.64 7.37 -14.53
CA GLU A 68 -14.52 8.54 -14.37
C GLU A 68 -14.33 9.18 -13.00
N PHE A 69 -14.30 8.38 -11.94
CA PHE A 69 -14.04 8.87 -10.58
C PHE A 69 -12.69 9.59 -10.47
N LEU A 70 -11.61 9.01 -10.98
CA LEU A 70 -10.26 9.58 -10.93
C LEU A 70 -10.08 10.86 -11.78
N GLN A 71 -10.99 11.15 -12.72
CA GLN A 71 -10.98 12.40 -13.47
C GLN A 71 -11.63 13.56 -12.71
N HIS A 72 -12.33 13.26 -11.61
CA HIS A 72 -13.08 14.22 -10.80
C HIS A 72 -12.53 14.38 -9.37
N GLU A 73 -11.41 13.72 -9.02
CA GLU A 73 -10.58 13.96 -7.83
C GLU A 73 -9.51 15.04 -8.07
#